data_AF-A0AA96WRB2-F1
#
_entry.id   AF-A0AA96WRB2-F1
#
_cell.length_a   1.000
_cell.length_b   1.000
_cell.length_c   1.000
_cell.angle_alpha   90.00
_cell.angle_beta   90.00
_cell.angle_gamma   90.00
#
_symmetry.space_group_name_H-M   'P 1'
#
loop_
_entity.id
_entity.type
_entity.pdbx_description
1 polymer ?
#
loop_
_entity_poly.entity_id
_entity_poly.type
_entity_poly.pdbx_seq_one_letter_code
_entity_poly.pdbx_strand_id
1 'polypeptide(L)'
;MSCRNPNGNCYKGARTDARDPETGQLVPLFNPRMQTWSDHFTWGNGGTHLLGITSTGRATVISFRLNNENIVEARAIWIEFGWHPPTT
;
A
#
# COMPACT_ATOMS: atom_id res chain seq x y z
N MET A 1 15.31 -26.96 -11.89
CA MET A 1 14.03 -26.70 -11.21
C MET A 1 13.22 -25.77 -12.09
N SER A 2 12.29 -26.31 -12.87
CA SER A 2 11.55 -25.57 -13.91
C SER A 2 10.06 -25.75 -13.65
N CYS A 3 9.35 -24.64 -13.46
CA CYS A 3 7.91 -24.62 -13.26
C CYS A 3 7.22 -25.02 -14.56
N ARG A 4 6.62 -26.22 -14.60
CA ARG A 4 5.85 -26.73 -15.73
C ARG A 4 4.37 -26.76 -15.32
N ASN A 5 3.62 -25.71 -15.66
CA ASN A 5 2.15 -25.73 -15.64
C ASN A 5 1.62 -25.11 -16.95
N PRO A 6 0.76 -25.79 -17.74
CA PRO A 6 0.36 -25.32 -19.08
C PRO A 6 -0.65 -24.16 -19.06
N ASN A 7 -1.22 -23.84 -17.90
CA ASN A 7 -2.25 -22.81 -17.78
C ASN A 7 -1.61 -21.51 -17.28
N GLY A 8 -1.16 -20.69 -18.24
CA GLY A 8 -0.25 -19.57 -18.04
C GLY A 8 -0.65 -18.57 -16.95
N ASN A 9 -0.09 -18.72 -15.76
CA ASN A 9 -0.16 -17.72 -14.70
C ASN A 9 1.22 -17.30 -14.16
N CYS A 10 2.32 -17.75 -14.77
CA CYS A 10 3.67 -17.44 -14.34
C CYS A 10 4.09 -15.98 -14.61
N TYR A 11 3.24 -15.20 -15.28
CA TYR A 11 3.54 -13.82 -15.71
C TYR A 11 2.74 -12.75 -14.94
N LYS A 12 1.81 -13.13 -14.06
CA LYS A 12 1.11 -12.21 -13.16
C LYS A 12 1.70 -12.33 -11.77
N GLY A 13 3.01 -12.09 -11.65
CA GLY A 13 3.66 -11.98 -10.36
C GLY A 13 3.03 -10.80 -9.62
N ALA A 14 2.06 -11.08 -8.74
CA ALA A 14 1.71 -10.14 -7.68
C ALA A 14 3.03 -9.77 -7.02
N ARG A 15 3.45 -8.51 -7.11
CA ARG A 15 4.66 -8.08 -6.43
C ARG A 15 4.45 -8.37 -4.95
N THR A 16 5.30 -9.23 -4.38
CA THR A 16 5.27 -9.60 -2.97
C THR A 16 6.23 -8.76 -2.15
N ASP A 17 7.18 -8.08 -2.81
CA ASP A 17 8.27 -7.35 -2.18
C ASP A 17 8.55 -6.06 -2.95
N ALA A 18 9.02 -5.04 -2.24
CA ALA A 18 9.46 -3.78 -2.81
C ALA A 18 10.61 -3.20 -1.98
N ARG A 19 11.37 -2.27 -2.56
CA ARG A 19 12.42 -1.57 -1.83
C ARG A 19 11.79 -0.50 -0.94
N ASP A 20 12.15 -0.50 0.34
CA ASP A 20 11.84 0.58 1.25
C ASP A 20 12.59 1.85 0.81
N PRO A 21 11.91 2.97 0.54
CA PRO A 21 12.55 4.21 0.10
C PRO A 21 13.58 4.76 1.08
N GLU A 22 13.42 4.53 2.39
CA GLU A 22 14.31 5.11 3.41
C GLU A 22 15.59 4.29 3.58
N THR A 23 15.46 2.97 3.59
CA THR A 23 16.58 2.07 3.90
C THR A 23 17.19 1.44 2.65
N GLY A 24 16.50 1.47 1.51
CA GLY A 24 16.87 0.80 0.27
C GLY A 24 16.77 -0.73 0.33
N GLN A 25 16.37 -1.30 1.46
CA GLN A 25 16.27 -2.74 1.66
C GLN A 25 15.03 -3.31 0.95
N LEU A 26 15.16 -4.53 0.44
CA LEU A 26 14.03 -5.27 -0.09
C LEU A 26 13.19 -5.79 1.10
N VAL A 27 11.95 -5.34 1.17
CA VAL A 27 11.00 -5.70 2.23
C VAL A 27 9.72 -6.26 1.62
N PRO A 28 9.01 -7.16 2.32
CA PRO A 28 7.72 -7.64 1.87
C PRO A 28 6.72 -6.49 1.80
N LEU A 29 5.84 -6.56 0.81
CA LEU A 29 4.65 -5.72 0.68
C LEU A 29 3.57 -6.18 1.66
N PHE A 30 2.69 -5.25 2.02
CA PHE A 30 1.64 -5.51 2.99
C PHE A 30 0.70 -6.64 2.55
N ASN A 31 0.44 -7.58 3.46
CA ASN A 31 -0.49 -8.68 3.26
C ASN A 31 -1.67 -8.58 4.23
N PRO A 32 -2.86 -8.13 3.78
CA PRO A 32 -4.02 -7.97 4.65
C PRO A 32 -4.55 -9.28 5.24
N ARG A 33 -4.13 -10.46 4.74
CA ARG A 33 -4.50 -11.75 5.33
C ARG A 33 -3.68 -12.12 6.56
N MET A 34 -2.52 -11.48 6.76
CA MET A 34 -1.58 -11.82 7.83
C MET A 34 -1.19 -10.63 8.70
N GLN A 35 -1.44 -9.39 8.24
CA GLN A 35 -0.99 -8.17 8.88
C GLN A 35 -2.15 -7.23 9.17
N THR A 36 -2.09 -6.56 10.32
CA THR A 36 -3.06 -5.55 10.73
C THR A 36 -2.77 -4.22 10.04
N TRP A 37 -3.80 -3.56 9.50
CA TRP A 37 -3.65 -2.29 8.79
C TRP A 37 -3.06 -1.17 9.66
N SER A 38 -3.56 -1.01 10.88
CA SER A 38 -3.14 0.03 11.83
C SER A 38 -1.69 -0.07 12.28
N ASP A 39 -1.08 -1.26 12.20
CA ASP A 39 0.32 -1.48 12.57
C ASP A 39 1.29 -0.96 11.50
N HIS A 40 0.80 -0.84 10.26
CA HIS A 40 1.62 -0.53 9.09
C HIS A 40 1.31 0.84 8.49
N PHE A 41 0.10 1.35 8.68
CA PHE A 41 -0.37 2.58 8.06
C PHE A 41 -1.06 3.51 9.05
N THR A 42 -0.91 4.80 8.81
CA THR A 42 -1.69 5.85 9.45
C THR A 42 -2.12 6.90 8.43
N TRP A 43 -3.15 7.66 8.76
CA TRP A 43 -3.60 8.79 7.95
C TRP A 43 -2.80 10.04 8.30
N GLY A 44 -2.28 10.71 7.28
CA GLY A 44 -1.59 12.00 7.35
C GLY A 44 -2.29 13.06 6.52
N ASN A 45 -1.83 14.31 6.65
CA ASN A 45 -2.36 15.47 5.92
C ASN A 45 -3.91 15.56 6.02
N GLY A 46 -4.43 15.46 7.24
CA GLY A 46 -5.87 15.53 7.53
C GLY A 46 -6.70 14.36 7.01
N GLY A 47 -6.09 13.23 6.63
CA GLY A 47 -6.80 12.07 6.03
C GLY A 47 -6.52 11.88 4.54
N THR A 48 -5.92 12.86 3.87
CA THR A 48 -5.73 12.77 2.40
C THR A 48 -4.61 11.80 2.01
N HIS A 49 -3.60 11.63 2.87
CA HIS A 49 -2.42 10.83 2.57
C HIS A 49 -2.33 9.61 3.48
N LEU A 50 -2.04 8.46 2.89
CA LEU A 50 -1.71 7.26 3.62
C LEU A 50 -0.20 7.22 3.90
N LEU A 51 0.19 7.24 5.15
CA LEU A 51 1.58 7.18 5.58
C LEU A 51 1.92 5.76 6.00
N GLY A 52 3.02 5.22 5.48
CA GLY A 52 3.59 3.97 5.96
C GLY A 52 4.46 4.21 7.19
N ILE A 53 4.10 3.63 8.33
CA ILE A 53 4.85 3.79 9.59
C ILE A 53 5.90 2.68 9.81
N THR A 54 5.88 1.64 8.98
CA THR A 54 6.92 0.62 8.91
C THR A 54 7.55 0.57 7.51
N SER A 55 8.69 -0.11 7.38
CA SER A 55 9.35 -0.33 6.09
C SER A 55 8.41 -1.01 5.07
N THR A 56 7.70 -2.07 5.48
CA THR A 56 6.60 -2.70 4.70
C THR A 56 5.56 -1.67 4.30
N GLY A 57 5.09 -0.82 5.22
CA GLY A 57 4.09 0.20 4.94
C GLY A 57 4.56 1.21 3.89
N ARG A 58 5.76 1.77 4.05
CA ARG A 58 6.35 2.74 3.11
C ARG A 58 6.55 2.14 1.73
N ALA A 59 7.14 0.95 1.68
CA ALA A 59 7.33 0.21 0.43
C ALA A 59 5.99 -0.06 -0.26
N THR A 60 4.93 -0.37 0.50
CA THR A 60 3.57 -0.60 -0.01
C THR A 60 2.93 0.65 -0.58
N VAL A 61 2.96 1.77 0.16
CA VAL A 61 2.39 3.06 -0.29
C VAL A 61 2.98 3.48 -1.63
N ILE A 62 4.29 3.34 -1.80
CA ILE A 62 5.00 3.71 -3.04
C ILE A 62 4.75 2.68 -4.15
N SER A 63 4.90 1.40 -3.85
CA SER A 63 4.76 0.32 -4.86
C SER A 63 3.38 0.32 -5.51
N PHE A 64 2.33 0.58 -4.71
CA PHE A 64 0.94 0.66 -5.18
C PHE A 64 0.48 2.09 -5.50
N ARG A 65 1.32 3.10 -5.33
CA ARG A 65 0.99 4.52 -5.57
C ARG A 65 -0.31 4.94 -4.86
N LEU A 66 -0.44 4.58 -3.58
CA LEU A 66 -1.66 4.78 -2.78
C LEU A 66 -1.98 6.26 -2.47
N ASN A 67 -1.04 7.16 -2.79
CA ASN A 67 -1.17 8.61 -2.69
C ASN A 67 -0.97 9.28 -4.05
N ASN A 68 -1.42 8.66 -5.15
CA ASN A 68 -1.48 9.37 -6.42
C ASN A 68 -2.47 10.55 -6.33
N GLU A 69 -2.28 11.54 -7.19
CA GLU A 69 -3.03 12.80 -7.17
C GLU A 69 -4.55 12.58 -7.19
N ASN A 70 -5.04 11.68 -8.06
CA ASN A 70 -6.47 11.36 -8.16
C ASN A 70 -7.05 10.80 -6.85
N ILE A 71 -6.33 9.92 -6.16
CA ILE A 71 -6.78 9.35 -4.87
C ILE A 71 -6.76 10.42 -3.78
N VAL A 72 -5.71 11.25 -3.75
CA VAL A 72 -5.57 12.33 -2.77
C VAL A 72 -6.70 13.35 -2.93
N GLU A 73 -7.01 13.74 -4.16
CA GLU A 73 -8.10 14.67 -4.50
C GLU A 73 -9.47 14.07 -4.14
N ALA A 74 -9.71 12.80 -4.48
CA ALA A 74 -10.95 12.11 -4.08
C ALA A 74 -11.13 12.09 -2.55
N ARG A 75 -10.07 11.80 -1.80
CA ARG A 75 -10.11 11.82 -0.32
C ARG A 75 -10.38 13.22 0.23
N ALA A 76 -9.84 14.27 -0.39
CA ALA A 76 -10.13 15.64 0.02
C ALA A 76 -11.62 15.97 -0.10
N ILE A 77 -12.25 15.57 -1.20
CA ILE A 77 -13.71 15.71 -1.41
C ILE A 77 -14.48 14.89 -0.37
N TRP A 78 -14.08 13.64 -0.11
CA TRP A 78 -14.75 12.81 0.89
C TRP A 78 -14.64 13.34 2.32
N ILE A 79 -13.53 13.99 2.67
CA ILE A 79 -13.36 14.67 3.95
C ILE A 79 -14.35 15.83 4.07
N GLU A 80 -14.56 16.60 3.01
CA GLU A 80 -15.55 17.69 2.98
C GLU A 80 -16.98 17.17 3.26
N PHE A 81 -17.30 15.98 2.77
CA PHE A 81 -18.57 15.30 3.05
C PHE A 81 -18.60 14.47 4.35
N GLY A 82 -17.49 14.42 5.11
CA GLY A 82 -17.38 13.66 6.35
C GLY A 82 -17.36 12.13 6.18
N TRP A 83 -17.08 11.61 4.98
CA TRP A 83 -16.97 10.17 4.69
C TRP A 83 -15.57 9.60 4.99
N HIS A 84 -14.60 10.47 5.24
CA HIS A 84 -13.20 10.11 5.41
C HIS A 84 -12.49 11.07 6.39
N PRO A 85 -11.45 10.62 7.12
CA PRO A 85 -10.99 9.23 7.28
C PRO A 85 -11.99 8.37 8.08
N PRO A 86 -12.00 7.04 7.86
CA PRO A 86 -12.83 6.14 8.66
C PRO A 86 -12.44 6.26 10.13
N THR A 87 -13.42 6.50 11.00
CA THR A 87 -13.23 6.42 12.45
C THR A 87 -12.86 4.98 12.79
N THR A 88 -11.61 4.76 13.17
CA THR A 88 -11.12 3.48 13.72
C THR A 88 -11.94 3.01 14.92
#